data_AF-A0A935PKF0-F1
#
_entry.id   AF-A0A935PKF0-F1
#
_cell.length_a   1.000
_cell.length_b   1.000
_cell.length_c   1.000
_cell.angle_alpha   90.00
_cell.angle_beta   90.00
_cell.angle_gamma   90.00
#
_symmetry.space_group_name_H-M   'P 1'
#
loop_
_entity.id
_entity.type
_entity.pdbx_description
1 polymer ?
#
loop_
_entity_poly.entity_id
_entity_poly.type
_entity_poly.pdbx_seq_one_letter_code
_entity_poly.pdbx_strand_id
1 'polypeptide(L)'
;MARTGDSLVARFAGQTIPLTATSDSTLTAAALPEPLVFSQTARSATLQTAAFGSPTSVPRLATPPTLTAARAGAYAGRYSSDELDTWAVVEARGDTSMVRTRWGPWRPLTAIAPDTFIVAGARVDFTRGRGGAVTGFRLSQVRTRNVIFERRP
;
A
#
# COMPACT_ATOMS: atom_id res chain seq x y z
N MET A 1 -2.88 -11.48 -1.11
CA MET A 1 -3.87 -11.89 -2.13
C MET A 1 -5.24 -11.75 -1.50
N ALA A 2 -6.14 -10.98 -2.11
CA ALA A 2 -7.55 -10.97 -1.74
C ALA A 2 -8.32 -11.59 -2.89
N ARG A 3 -9.18 -12.58 -2.60
CA ARG A 3 -10.16 -13.09 -3.57
C ARG A 3 -11.32 -12.11 -3.60
N THR A 4 -11.66 -11.61 -4.77
CA THR A 4 -12.94 -10.92 -5.00
C THR A 4 -13.78 -11.86 -5.87
N GLY A 5 -14.55 -12.75 -5.24
CA GLY A 5 -15.14 -13.90 -5.93
C GLY A 5 -14.09 -14.96 -6.35
N ASP A 6 -14.31 -15.63 -7.47
CA ASP A 6 -13.42 -16.67 -8.05
C ASP A 6 -12.27 -16.11 -8.90
N SER A 7 -12.11 -14.79 -9.01
CA SER A 7 -11.09 -14.18 -9.86
C SER A 7 -9.86 -13.73 -9.06
N LEU A 8 -8.68 -14.15 -9.52
CA LEU A 8 -7.40 -13.67 -9.01
C LEU A 8 -7.03 -12.36 -9.69
N VAL A 9 -6.52 -11.39 -8.92
CA VAL A 9 -6.06 -10.09 -9.44
C VAL A 9 -4.73 -9.69 -8.82
N ALA A 10 -3.87 -9.06 -9.61
CA ALA A 10 -2.74 -8.28 -9.14
C ALA A 10 -3.13 -6.81 -9.10
N ARG A 11 -2.68 -6.09 -8.07
CA ARG A 11 -2.77 -4.63 -8.03
C ARG A 11 -1.37 -4.06 -8.12
N PHE A 12 -1.05 -3.40 -9.23
CA PHE A 12 0.28 -2.88 -9.53
C PHE A 12 0.15 -1.47 -10.12
N ALA A 13 0.93 -0.51 -9.61
CA ALA A 13 0.93 0.88 -10.08
C ALA A 13 -0.46 1.55 -10.17
N GLY A 14 -1.41 1.17 -9.30
CA GLY A 14 -2.78 1.68 -9.31
C GLY A 14 -3.71 0.99 -10.32
N GLN A 15 -3.22 0.04 -11.09
CA GLN A 15 -4.00 -0.79 -12.00
C GLN A 15 -4.41 -2.10 -11.33
N THR A 16 -5.59 -2.62 -11.71
CA THR A 16 -6.02 -3.98 -11.38
C THR A 16 -5.83 -4.85 -12.61
N ILE A 17 -4.99 -5.87 -12.49
CA ILE A 17 -4.61 -6.78 -13.57
C ILE A 17 -5.24 -8.15 -13.26
N PRO A 18 -6.12 -8.69 -14.11
CA PRO A 18 -6.65 -10.03 -13.93
C PRO A 18 -5.53 -11.06 -14.08
N LEU A 19 -5.50 -12.04 -13.18
CA LEU A 19 -4.55 -13.13 -13.18
C LEU A 19 -5.27 -14.44 -13.54
N THR A 20 -4.64 -15.22 -14.39
CA THR A 20 -5.04 -16.60 -14.70
C THR A 20 -4.09 -17.54 -13.96
N ALA A 21 -4.62 -18.46 -13.16
CA ALA A 21 -3.81 -19.52 -12.57
C ALA A 21 -3.50 -20.57 -13.64
N THR A 22 -2.21 -20.81 -13.91
CA THR A 22 -1.77 -21.92 -14.75
C THR A 22 -1.32 -23.13 -13.93
N SER A 23 -1.00 -22.92 -12.65
CA SER A 23 -0.84 -23.96 -11.64
C SER A 23 -1.09 -23.40 -10.22
N ASP A 24 -0.95 -24.23 -9.19
CA ASP A 24 -1.05 -23.80 -7.78
C ASP A 24 -0.02 -22.73 -7.38
N SER A 25 1.11 -22.68 -8.09
CA SER A 25 2.23 -21.79 -7.80
C SER A 25 2.47 -20.74 -8.89
N THR A 26 1.79 -20.83 -10.02
CA THR A 26 2.10 -20.02 -11.21
C THR A 26 0.87 -19.29 -11.71
N LEU A 27 0.97 -17.97 -11.77
CA LEU A 27 -0.08 -17.09 -12.29
C LEU A 27 0.45 -16.33 -13.51
N THR A 28 -0.39 -16.13 -14.52
CA THR A 28 -0.08 -15.33 -15.71
C THR A 28 -1.06 -14.17 -15.84
N ALA A 29 -0.68 -13.15 -16.60
CA ALA A 29 -1.58 -12.08 -17.02
C ALA A 29 -1.12 -11.53 -18.36
N ALA A 30 -2.08 -11.16 -19.22
CA ALA A 30 -1.77 -10.57 -20.53
C ALA A 30 -0.94 -9.27 -20.44
N ALA A 31 -1.07 -8.54 -19.32
CA ALA A 31 -0.34 -7.30 -19.08
C ALA A 31 1.06 -7.52 -18.48
N LEU A 32 1.44 -8.77 -18.17
CA LEU A 32 2.76 -9.10 -17.61
C LEU A 32 3.58 -9.85 -18.65
N PRO A 33 4.86 -9.47 -18.86
CA PRO A 33 5.72 -10.14 -19.83
C PRO A 33 6.12 -11.56 -19.42
N GLU A 34 6.04 -11.89 -18.13
CA GLU A 34 6.48 -13.15 -17.54
C GLU A 34 5.48 -13.61 -16.47
N PRO A 35 5.38 -14.93 -16.18
CA PRO A 35 4.55 -15.45 -15.11
C PRO A 35 5.03 -14.97 -13.73
N LEU A 36 4.08 -14.93 -12.80
CA LEU A 36 4.31 -14.77 -11.38
C LEU A 36 4.45 -16.16 -10.77
N VAL A 37 5.65 -16.50 -10.32
CA VAL A 37 5.92 -17.79 -9.66
C VAL A 37 6.04 -17.57 -8.16
N PHE A 38 5.15 -18.21 -7.40
CA PHE A 38 5.13 -18.18 -5.95
C PHE A 38 5.73 -19.47 -5.40
N SER A 39 6.65 -19.36 -4.46
CA SER A 39 7.06 -20.51 -3.64
C SER A 39 6.69 -20.25 -2.18
N GLN A 40 6.07 -21.21 -1.52
CA GLN A 40 5.75 -21.12 -0.11
C GLN A 40 6.88 -21.74 0.71
N THR A 41 7.25 -21.07 1.79
CA THR A 41 8.03 -21.61 2.89
C THR A 41 7.14 -21.69 4.13
N ALA A 42 7.58 -22.36 5.19
CA ALA A 42 6.82 -22.50 6.44
C ALA A 42 6.45 -21.15 7.11
N ARG A 43 7.08 -20.02 6.73
CA ARG A 43 6.87 -18.70 7.36
C ARG A 43 6.55 -17.56 6.39
N SER A 44 6.72 -17.74 5.09
CA SER A 44 6.48 -16.70 4.08
C SER A 44 6.26 -17.31 2.70
N ALA A 45 5.67 -16.54 1.78
CA ALA A 45 5.78 -16.83 0.37
C ALA A 45 6.92 -15.97 -0.23
N THR A 46 7.65 -16.50 -1.20
CA THR A 46 8.48 -15.71 -2.10
C THR A 46 7.81 -15.62 -3.46
N LEU A 47 8.08 -14.54 -4.16
CA LEU A 47 7.61 -14.26 -5.50
C LEU A 47 8.82 -14.05 -6.39
N GLN A 48 8.89 -14.81 -7.47
CA GLN A 48 9.87 -14.65 -8.53
C GLN A 48 9.16 -14.14 -9.78
N THR A 49 9.67 -13.03 -10.31
CA THR A 49 9.22 -12.41 -11.56
C THR A 49 10.39 -11.62 -12.15
N ALA A 50 10.35 -11.35 -13.45
CA ALA A 50 11.33 -10.47 -14.10
C ALA A 50 11.37 -9.05 -13.49
N ALA A 51 10.26 -8.56 -12.96
CA ALA A 51 10.18 -7.24 -12.34
C ALA A 51 11.05 -7.11 -11.07
N PHE A 52 11.35 -8.24 -10.41
CA PHE A 52 12.15 -8.25 -9.18
C PHE A 52 13.58 -8.77 -9.38
N GLY A 53 13.88 -9.44 -10.51
CA GLY A 53 15.21 -9.95 -10.86
C GLY A 53 15.76 -11.05 -9.93
N SER A 54 15.12 -11.31 -8.80
CA SER A 54 15.45 -12.34 -7.82
C SER A 54 14.20 -12.68 -6.99
N PRO A 55 14.10 -13.91 -6.42
CA PRO A 55 13.02 -14.26 -5.50
C PRO A 55 12.92 -13.24 -4.36
N THR A 56 11.76 -12.60 -4.26
CA THR A 56 11.50 -11.56 -3.26
C THR A 56 10.48 -12.07 -2.25
N SER A 57 10.75 -11.85 -0.96
CA SER A 57 9.79 -12.19 0.11
C SER A 57 8.51 -11.38 -0.04
N VAL A 58 7.37 -12.05 -0.16
CA VAL A 58 6.04 -11.48 -0.26
C VAL A 58 5.16 -12.04 0.86
N PRO A 59 5.20 -11.45 2.07
CA PRO A 59 4.37 -11.93 3.17
C PRO A 59 2.90 -11.88 2.78
N ARG A 60 2.14 -12.90 3.20
CA ARG A 60 0.69 -12.90 3.03
C ARG A 60 0.12 -11.76 3.88
N LEU A 61 -0.45 -10.77 3.21
CA LEU A 61 -1.21 -9.72 3.88
C LEU A 61 -2.56 -10.27 4.35
N ALA A 62 -3.00 -9.84 5.53
CA ALA A 62 -4.35 -10.06 6.01
C ALA A 62 -5.38 -9.41 5.08
N THR A 63 -6.65 -9.77 5.24
CA THR A 63 -7.74 -9.07 4.55
C THR A 63 -7.67 -7.58 4.89
N PRO A 64 -7.57 -6.69 3.89
CA PRO A 64 -7.52 -5.26 4.15
C PRO A 64 -8.77 -4.78 4.90
N PRO A 65 -8.65 -3.87 5.86
CA PRO A 65 -9.81 -3.32 6.54
C PRO A 65 -10.63 -2.45 5.57
N THR A 66 -11.95 -2.58 5.62
CA THR A 66 -12.84 -1.56 5.05
C THR A 66 -12.73 -0.29 5.89
N LEU A 67 -12.40 0.83 5.25
CA LEU A 67 -12.41 2.14 5.90
C LEU A 67 -13.86 2.59 6.08
N THR A 68 -14.21 3.02 7.30
CA THR A 68 -15.43 3.79 7.53
C THR A 68 -15.09 5.28 7.45
N ALA A 69 -16.09 6.15 7.30
CA ALA A 69 -15.86 7.59 7.29
C ALA A 69 -15.15 8.09 8.55
N ALA A 70 -15.51 7.55 9.72
CA ALA A 70 -14.84 7.86 10.99
C ALA A 70 -13.35 7.45 10.97
N ARG A 71 -13.04 6.27 10.42
CA ARG A 71 -11.65 5.81 10.30
C ARG A 71 -10.86 6.62 9.28
N ALA A 72 -11.47 7.00 8.16
CA ALA A 72 -10.83 7.88 7.18
C ALA A 72 -10.53 9.25 7.80
N GLY A 73 -11.48 9.81 8.57
CA GLY A 73 -11.30 11.07 9.29
C GLY A 73 -10.16 11.05 10.31
N ALA A 74 -9.88 9.90 10.93
CA ALA A 74 -8.81 9.77 11.92
C ALA A 74 -7.39 10.05 11.35
N TYR A 75 -7.20 9.90 10.03
CA TYR A 75 -5.93 10.20 9.36
C TYR A 75 -5.86 11.63 8.82
N ALA A 76 -6.96 12.38 8.83
CA ALA A 76 -7.00 13.72 8.27
C ALA A 76 -6.10 14.69 9.04
N GLY A 77 -5.39 15.54 8.31
CA GLY A 77 -4.47 16.51 8.89
C GLY A 77 -3.40 16.98 7.92
N ARG A 78 -2.60 17.93 8.40
CA ARG A 78 -1.39 18.39 7.74
C ARG A 78 -0.20 17.65 8.33
N TYR A 79 0.72 17.27 7.47
CA TYR A 79 1.92 16.54 7.83
C TYR A 79 3.13 17.17 7.16
N SER A 80 4.30 17.06 7.76
CA SER A 80 5.54 17.54 7.13
C SER A 80 6.72 16.64 7.43
N SER A 81 7.65 16.62 6.51
CA SER A 81 8.93 15.94 6.62
C SER A 81 10.02 16.98 6.64
N ASP A 82 10.72 17.10 7.77
CA ASP A 82 11.91 17.95 7.88
C ASP A 82 13.06 17.36 7.04
N GLU A 83 13.12 16.03 6.89
CA GLU A 83 14.10 15.31 6.06
C GLU A 83 14.04 15.74 4.58
N LEU A 84 12.84 15.97 4.05
CA LEU A 84 12.64 16.36 2.65
C LEU A 84 12.26 17.84 2.47
N ASP A 85 12.23 18.61 3.56
CA ASP A 85 11.71 19.98 3.61
C ASP A 85 10.37 20.10 2.85
N THR A 86 9.41 19.23 3.17
CA THR A 86 8.16 19.13 2.40
C THR A 86 6.95 18.86 3.28
N TRP A 87 5.76 19.01 2.72
CA TRP A 87 4.50 18.77 3.43
C TRP A 87 3.52 17.95 2.61
N ALA A 88 2.63 17.27 3.32
CA ALA A 88 1.52 16.52 2.78
C ALA A 88 0.23 16.89 3.52
N VAL A 89 -0.91 16.76 2.85
CA VAL A 89 -2.23 16.90 3.45
C VAL A 89 -2.98 15.61 3.21
N VAL A 90 -3.62 15.11 4.27
CA VAL A 90 -4.56 13.99 4.20
C VAL A 90 -5.96 14.53 4.47
N GLU A 91 -6.89 14.18 3.61
CA GLU A 91 -8.33 14.52 3.71
C GLU A 91 -9.17 13.25 3.66
N ALA A 92 -10.26 13.24 4.42
CA ALA A 92 -11.29 12.21 4.27
C ALA A 92 -12.33 12.67 3.24
N ARG A 93 -12.67 11.78 2.31
CA ARG A 93 -13.77 11.93 1.35
C ARG A 93 -14.69 10.73 1.49
N GLY A 94 -15.70 10.85 2.35
CA GLY A 94 -16.53 9.71 2.75
C GLY A 94 -15.69 8.64 3.44
N ASP A 95 -15.72 7.43 2.90
CA ASP A 95 -14.96 6.26 3.37
C ASP A 95 -13.51 6.20 2.84
N THR A 96 -13.10 7.18 2.03
CA THR A 96 -11.80 7.18 1.38
C THR A 96 -10.88 8.23 1.99
N SER A 97 -9.65 7.85 2.35
CA SER A 97 -8.59 8.81 2.69
C SER A 97 -7.83 9.21 1.42
N MET A 98 -7.67 10.51 1.21
CA MET A 98 -6.95 11.10 0.08
C MET A 98 -5.70 11.79 0.61
N VAL A 99 -4.59 11.70 -0.12
CA VAL A 99 -3.35 12.41 0.20
C VAL A 99 -2.87 13.23 -0.99
N ARG A 100 -2.27 14.38 -0.72
CA ARG A 100 -1.43 15.09 -1.68
C ARG A 100 -0.14 15.53 -1.00
N THR A 101 0.94 15.57 -1.76
CA THR A 101 2.22 16.16 -1.33
C THR A 101 2.39 17.51 -2.02
N ARG A 102 2.62 18.57 -1.23
CA ARG A 102 2.61 19.96 -1.69
C ARG A 102 1.39 20.26 -2.59
N TRP A 103 1.63 20.86 -3.76
CA TRP A 103 0.64 21.20 -4.77
C TRP A 103 0.37 20.07 -5.77
N GLY A 104 0.86 18.85 -5.49
CA GLY A 104 0.62 17.69 -6.33
C GLY A 104 -0.86 17.26 -6.36
N PRO A 105 -1.20 16.32 -7.25
CA PRO A 105 -2.56 15.82 -7.36
C PRO A 105 -2.97 15.03 -6.10
N TRP A 106 -4.25 15.08 -5.78
CA TRP A 106 -4.87 14.21 -4.78
C TRP A 106 -4.83 12.75 -5.26
N ARG A 107 -4.43 11.84 -4.37
CA ARG A 107 -4.40 10.40 -4.64
C ARG A 107 -5.07 9.63 -3.51
N PRO A 108 -5.82 8.56 -3.82
CA PRO A 108 -6.41 7.72 -2.79
C PRO A 108 -5.33 6.92 -2.05
N LEU A 109 -5.49 6.83 -0.74
CA LEU A 109 -4.77 5.90 0.12
C LEU A 109 -5.56 4.59 0.17
N THR A 110 -5.02 3.53 -0.43
CA THR A 110 -5.64 2.20 -0.43
C THR A 110 -5.17 1.43 0.79
N ALA A 111 -6.05 1.15 1.74
CA ALA A 111 -5.71 0.35 2.92
C ALA A 111 -5.31 -1.07 2.51
N ILE A 112 -4.23 -1.58 3.11
CA ILE A 112 -3.77 -2.97 2.92
C ILE A 112 -3.57 -3.72 4.24
N ALA A 113 -3.50 -3.00 5.35
CA ALA A 113 -3.53 -3.50 6.73
C ALA A 113 -3.97 -2.34 7.66
N PRO A 114 -4.28 -2.58 8.94
CA PRO A 114 -4.49 -1.50 9.91
C PRO A 114 -3.35 -0.49 9.87
N ASP A 115 -3.68 0.80 9.74
CA ASP A 115 -2.73 1.92 9.64
C ASP A 115 -1.71 1.86 8.48
N THR A 116 -1.84 0.89 7.56
CA THR A 116 -0.95 0.75 6.40
C THR A 116 -1.72 0.92 5.10
N PHE A 117 -1.20 1.79 4.24
CA PHE A 117 -1.78 2.15 2.97
C PHE A 117 -0.77 2.07 1.83
N ILE A 118 -1.29 1.96 0.61
CA ILE A 118 -0.53 2.15 -0.62
C ILE A 118 -1.05 3.39 -1.35
N VAL A 119 -0.13 4.21 -1.85
CA VAL A 119 -0.42 5.33 -2.75
C VAL A 119 0.68 5.45 -3.79
N ALA A 120 0.33 5.45 -5.08
CA ALA A 120 1.30 5.60 -6.17
C ALA A 120 2.51 4.64 -6.11
N GLY A 121 2.32 3.41 -5.62
CA GLY A 121 3.40 2.44 -5.42
C GLY A 121 4.25 2.66 -4.16
N ALA A 122 4.00 3.72 -3.40
CA ALA A 122 4.57 3.92 -2.07
C ALA A 122 3.72 3.26 -0.99
N ARG A 123 4.39 2.73 0.03
CA ARG A 123 3.79 2.33 1.30
C ARG A 123 3.77 3.52 2.25
N VAL A 124 2.62 3.72 2.90
CA VAL A 124 2.41 4.71 3.95
C VAL A 124 2.00 3.98 5.21
N ASP A 125 2.81 4.09 6.26
CA ASP A 125 2.52 3.52 7.58
C ASP A 125 2.23 4.65 8.56
N PHE A 126 0.96 4.82 8.93
CA PHE A 126 0.58 5.79 9.95
C PHE A 126 1.10 5.37 11.32
N THR A 127 1.58 6.34 12.08
CA THR A 127 2.02 6.16 13.46
C THR A 127 0.98 6.75 14.40
N ARG A 128 0.77 6.06 15.52
CA ARG A 128 -0.15 6.50 16.58
C ARG A 128 0.63 6.74 17.87
N GLY A 129 0.30 7.83 18.55
CA GLY A 129 0.81 8.17 19.86
C GLY A 129 -0.05 7.62 21.00
N ARG A 130 0.18 8.16 22.21
CA ARG A 130 -0.61 7.82 23.40
C ARG A 130 -2.09 8.14 23.16
N GLY A 131 -2.98 7.23 23.57
CA GLY A 131 -4.43 7.38 23.35
C GLY A 131 -4.90 7.03 21.94
N GLY A 132 -4.01 6.51 21.08
CA GLY A 132 -4.38 6.02 19.75
C GLY A 132 -4.55 7.12 18.68
N ALA A 133 -4.22 8.38 19.01
CA ALA A 133 -4.25 9.47 18.04
C ALA A 133 -3.14 9.32 16.99
N VAL A 134 -3.45 9.60 15.72
CA VAL A 134 -2.45 9.62 14.65
C VAL A 134 -1.48 10.78 14.87
N THR A 135 -0.19 10.47 14.91
CA THR A 135 0.90 11.44 15.15
C THR A 135 1.74 11.70 13.92
N GLY A 136 1.62 10.88 12.88
CA GLY A 136 2.42 10.99 11.67
C GLY A 136 2.26 9.79 10.75
N PHE A 137 3.15 9.68 9.77
CA PHE A 137 3.32 8.48 8.97
C PHE A 137 4.77 8.35 8.47
N ARG A 138 5.12 7.12 8.07
CA ARG A 138 6.36 6.81 7.35
C ARG A 138 6.03 6.48 5.91
N LEU A 139 6.79 7.06 4.98
CA LEU A 139 6.65 6.80 3.55
C LEU A 139 7.85 5.97 3.07
N SER A 140 7.55 4.86 2.40
CA SER A 140 8.55 4.00 1.77
C SER A 140 8.20 3.74 0.31
N GLN A 141 9.19 3.93 -0.56
CA GLN A 141 9.22 3.51 -1.96
C GLN A 141 10.44 2.62 -2.21
N VAL A 142 10.55 2.10 -3.44
CA VAL A 142 11.59 1.14 -3.85
C VAL A 142 13.00 1.56 -3.39
N ARG A 143 13.36 2.84 -3.58
CA ARG A 143 14.70 3.37 -3.26
C ARG A 143 14.77 4.25 -2.02
N THR A 144 13.63 4.66 -1.47
CA THR A 144 13.56 5.59 -0.34
C THR A 144 12.75 4.95 0.76
N ARG A 145 13.31 4.70 1.93
CA ARG A 145 12.63 3.97 3.00
C ARG A 145 12.45 4.85 4.21
N ASN A 146 11.28 4.71 4.84
CA ASN A 146 10.97 5.29 6.14
C ASN A 146 11.10 6.81 6.25
N VAL A 147 10.81 7.55 5.17
CA VAL A 147 10.75 9.02 5.24
C VAL A 147 9.68 9.42 6.24
N ILE A 148 10.05 10.22 7.23
CA ILE A 148 9.16 10.57 8.33
C ILE A 148 8.34 11.80 7.98
N PHE A 149 7.04 11.71 8.20
CA PHE A 149 6.10 12.83 8.16
C PHE A 149 5.40 12.95 9.51
N GLU A 150 5.60 14.07 10.18
CA GLU A 150 4.99 14.36 11.47
C GLU A 150 3.70 15.16 11.29
N ARG A 151 2.66 14.82 12.07
CA ARG A 151 1.41 15.57 12.08
C ARG A 151 1.65 16.94 12.69
N ARG A 152 1.25 17.99 11.97
CA ARG A 152 1.30 19.36 12.49
C ARG A 152 0.04 19.66 13.31
N PRO A 153 0.14 20.55 14.31
CA PRO A 153 -1.00 21.05 15.07
C PRO A 153 -2.10 21.65 14.18
#